data_AF-A0A822Z4B4-F1
#
_entry.id   AF-A0A822Z4B4-F1
#
_cell.length_a   1.000
_cell.length_b   1.000
_cell.length_c   1.000
_cell.angle_alpha   90.00
_cell.angle_beta   90.00
_cell.angle_gamma   90.00
#
_symmetry.space_group_name_H-M   'P 1'
#
loop_
_entity.id
_entity.type
_entity.pdbx_description
1 polymer ?
#
loop_
_entity_poly.entity_id
_entity_poly.type
_entity_poly.pdbx_seq_one_letter_code
_entity_poly.pdbx_strand_id
1 'polypeptide(L)'
;MAMKCRASYAGIIILVTASVLAVSMARRVVVGGSEGWHFGFNYTDWAFQNGPFYLNDTLVFEYDPPNSTTFPHSVYLLRNFWSFLRCDLRRAKLVGNVSAGGGSGFEFVLKRWQPYYFACGEHDGIHCKVGLMKFVVMPFPRCHG
;
A
#
# COMPACT_ATOMS: atom_id res chain seq x y z
N MET A 1 -30.29 8.45 0.09
CA MET A 1 -30.92 7.15 0.43
C MET A 1 -30.06 6.48 1.49
N ALA A 2 -30.57 6.32 2.70
CA ALA A 2 -29.87 5.65 3.80
C ALA A 2 -30.27 4.17 3.82
N MET A 3 -29.29 3.27 3.75
CA MET A 3 -29.51 1.83 3.84
C MET A 3 -29.72 1.48 5.32
N LYS A 4 -30.97 1.21 5.71
CA LYS A 4 -31.34 0.79 7.06
C LYS A 4 -31.34 -0.73 7.12
N CYS A 5 -30.41 -1.33 7.87
CA CYS A 5 -30.52 -2.72 8.30
C CYS A 5 -31.64 -2.82 9.36
N ARG A 6 -32.72 -3.54 9.08
CA ARG A 6 -33.77 -3.86 10.06
C ARG A 6 -33.58 -5.30 10.52
N ALA A 7 -33.42 -5.50 11.83
CA ALA A 7 -33.67 -6.79 12.49
C ALA A 7 -34.94 -6.64 13.33
N SER A 8 -35.91 -7.54 13.14
CA SER A 8 -37.17 -7.57 13.90
C SER A 8 -36.92 -8.32 15.21
N TYR A 9 -37.10 -7.66 16.36
CA TYR A 9 -36.94 -8.27 17.67
C TYR A 9 -38.28 -8.80 18.20
N ALA A 10 -38.44 -10.12 18.22
CA ALA A 10 -39.43 -10.78 19.05
C ALA A 10 -38.74 -11.95 19.80
N GLY A 11 -38.66 -11.84 21.12
CA GLY A 11 -38.18 -12.91 22.01
C GLY A 11 -36.89 -12.56 22.74
N ILE A 12 -37.01 -12.22 24.03
CA ILE A 12 -35.90 -12.04 24.96
C ILE A 12 -35.35 -13.43 25.32
N ILE A 13 -34.20 -13.80 24.76
CA ILE A 13 -33.31 -14.84 25.29
C ILE A 13 -31.99 -14.13 25.57
N ILE A 14 -31.56 -14.10 26.84
CA ILE A 14 -30.29 -13.50 27.25
C ILE A 14 -29.17 -14.43 26.78
N LEU A 15 -28.73 -14.26 25.53
CA LEU A 15 -27.42 -14.70 25.08
C LEU A 15 -26.48 -13.53 25.33
N VAL A 16 -25.53 -13.68 26.27
CA VAL A 16 -24.41 -12.74 26.39
C VAL A 16 -23.54 -12.93 25.14
N THR A 17 -23.95 -12.34 24.03
CA THR A 17 -23.10 -12.17 22.86
C THR A 17 -22.13 -11.06 23.24
N ALA A 18 -20.96 -11.44 23.75
CA ALA A 18 -19.80 -10.55 23.74
C ALA A 18 -19.53 -10.22 22.26
N SER A 19 -20.18 -9.18 21.76
CA SER A 19 -19.84 -8.55 20.50
C SER A 19 -18.47 -7.92 20.75
N VAL A 20 -17.43 -8.69 20.50
CA VAL A 20 -16.09 -8.14 20.35
C VAL A 20 -16.19 -7.16 19.19
N LEU A 21 -16.36 -5.88 19.51
CA LEU A 21 -16.14 -4.80 18.57
C LEU A 21 -14.67 -4.93 18.17
N ALA A 22 -14.42 -5.59 17.04
CA ALA A 22 -13.09 -5.70 16.47
C ALA A 22 -12.69 -4.29 16.04
N VAL A 23 -12.10 -3.53 16.97
CA VAL A 23 -11.42 -2.27 16.65
C VAL A 23 -10.26 -2.65 15.75
N SER A 24 -10.47 -2.48 14.44
CA SER A 24 -9.45 -2.85 13.47
C SER A 24 -8.28 -1.85 13.58
N MET A 25 -7.15 -2.31 14.10
CA MET A 25 -5.95 -1.49 14.27
C MET A 25 -5.26 -1.23 12.91
N ALA A 26 -4.67 -0.05 12.75
CA ALA A 26 -3.81 0.29 11.61
C ALA A 26 -2.74 -0.79 11.39
N ARG A 27 -2.65 -1.32 10.17
CA ARG A 27 -1.71 -2.40 9.82
C ARG A 27 -0.37 -1.80 9.40
N ARG A 28 0.71 -2.51 9.73
CA ARG A 28 2.01 -2.34 9.05
C ARG A 28 2.13 -3.47 8.03
N VAL A 29 2.35 -3.12 6.76
CA VAL A 29 2.32 -4.05 5.63
C VAL A 29 3.63 -3.92 4.85
N VAL A 30 4.44 -4.98 4.83
CA VAL A 30 5.66 -5.04 4.02
C VAL A 30 5.28 -5.21 2.55
N VAL A 31 5.72 -4.28 1.71
CA VAL A 31 5.46 -4.29 0.26
C VAL A 31 6.21 -5.46 -0.38
N GLY A 32 5.48 -6.35 -1.04
CA GLY A 32 6.03 -7.59 -1.60
C GLY A 32 6.15 -8.75 -0.62
N GLY A 33 5.86 -8.55 0.68
CA GLY A 33 6.02 -9.60 1.69
C GLY A 33 7.49 -10.04 1.80
N SER A 34 7.75 -11.35 1.70
CA SER A 34 9.11 -11.90 1.75
C SER A 34 9.98 -11.53 0.54
N GLU A 35 9.37 -11.15 -0.59
CA GLU A 35 10.10 -10.73 -1.79
C GLU A 35 10.65 -9.29 -1.65
N GLY A 36 10.01 -8.47 -0.80
CA GLY A 36 10.38 -7.06 -0.64
C GLY A 36 10.12 -6.21 -1.89
N TRP A 37 10.87 -5.11 -2.03
CA TRP A 37 10.75 -4.15 -3.14
C TRP A 37 11.89 -4.31 -4.16
N HIS A 38 11.71 -5.15 -5.19
CA HIS A 38 12.72 -5.48 -6.19
C HIS A 38 12.18 -5.60 -7.62
N PHE A 39 13.09 -5.69 -8.58
CA PHE A 39 12.79 -5.80 -10.01
C PHE A 39 12.18 -7.16 -10.37
N GLY A 40 11.11 -7.15 -11.17
CA GLY A 40 10.52 -8.34 -11.80
C GLY A 40 9.37 -8.98 -11.01
N PHE A 41 8.99 -8.43 -9.86
CA PHE A 41 7.88 -8.93 -9.05
C PHE A 41 6.54 -8.28 -9.41
N ASN A 42 5.45 -9.05 -9.35
CA ASN A 42 4.12 -8.57 -9.71
C ASN A 42 3.42 -7.88 -8.52
N TYR A 43 3.73 -6.60 -8.32
CA TYR A 43 3.11 -5.81 -7.25
C TYR A 43 1.62 -5.51 -7.46
N THR A 44 1.11 -5.65 -8.69
CA THR A 44 -0.33 -5.48 -8.95
C THR A 44 -1.11 -6.63 -8.35
N ASP A 45 -0.65 -7.87 -8.57
CA ASP A 45 -1.23 -9.06 -7.99
C ASP A 45 -1.06 -9.08 -6.46
N TRP A 46 0.14 -8.75 -5.96
CA TRP A 46 0.38 -8.61 -4.52
C TRP A 46 -0.56 -7.59 -3.86
N ALA A 47 -0.74 -6.41 -4.45
CA ALA A 47 -1.63 -5.39 -3.88
C ALA A 47 -3.09 -5.83 -3.88
N PHE A 48 -3.52 -6.56 -4.91
CA PHE A 48 -4.87 -7.14 -4.97
C PHE A 48 -5.09 -8.15 -3.85
N GLN A 49 -4.14 -9.05 -3.62
CA GLN A 49 -4.23 -10.10 -2.60
C GLN A 49 -4.08 -9.59 -1.17
N ASN A 50 -3.33 -8.50 -0.95
CA ASN A 50 -3.08 -7.92 0.39
C ASN A 50 -4.09 -6.83 0.79
N GLY A 51 -4.99 -6.48 -0.12
CA GLY A 51 -6.12 -5.60 0.15
C GLY A 51 -7.20 -6.27 1.03
N PRO A 52 -8.19 -5.50 1.50
CA PRO A 52 -8.29 -4.05 1.39
C PRO A 52 -7.26 -3.33 2.28
N PHE A 53 -6.77 -2.19 1.79
CA PHE A 53 -5.97 -1.25 2.58
C PHE A 53 -6.88 -0.25 3.26
N TYR A 54 -6.47 0.25 4.42
CA TYR A 54 -7.24 1.22 5.19
C TYR A 54 -6.46 2.49 5.48
N LEU A 55 -7.19 3.55 5.83
CA LEU A 55 -6.57 4.78 6.32
C LEU A 55 -5.70 4.47 7.56
N ASN A 56 -4.54 5.12 7.60
CA ASN A 56 -3.47 4.96 8.58
C ASN A 56 -2.71 3.63 8.52
N ASP A 57 -3.02 2.74 7.58
CA ASP A 57 -2.10 1.63 7.28
C ASP A 57 -0.75 2.18 6.83
N THR A 58 0.31 1.49 7.24
CA THR A 58 1.70 1.83 6.91
C THR A 58 2.22 0.80 5.93
N LEU A 59 2.66 1.25 4.76
CA LEU A 59 3.41 0.44 3.81
C LEU A 59 4.89 0.53 4.15
N VAL A 60 5.57 -0.61 4.28
CA VAL A 60 7.00 -0.69 4.55
C VAL A 60 7.69 -1.19 3.29
N PHE A 61 8.56 -0.36 2.71
CA PHE A 61 9.34 -0.69 1.53
C PHE A 61 10.74 -1.09 1.95
N GLU A 62 11.06 -2.37 1.81
CA GLU A 62 12.36 -2.94 2.13
C GLU A 62 13.13 -3.20 0.82
N TYR A 63 14.31 -2.60 0.71
CA TYR A 63 15.21 -2.77 -0.44
C TYR A 63 16.63 -2.40 -0.04
N ASP A 64 17.61 -3.09 -0.64
CA ASP A 64 19.00 -2.88 -0.32
C ASP A 64 19.48 -1.48 -0.70
N PRO A 65 20.20 -0.77 0.19
CA PRO A 65 20.94 0.42 -0.19
C PRO A 65 21.93 0.11 -1.33
N PRO A 66 22.23 1.09 -2.20
CA PRO A 66 23.13 0.89 -3.31
C PRO A 66 24.55 0.56 -2.83
N ASN A 67 25.13 -0.48 -3.41
CA ASN A 67 26.54 -0.86 -3.27
C ASN A 67 27.10 -1.27 -4.65
N SER A 68 28.31 -1.82 -4.71
CA SER A 68 28.96 -2.20 -5.98
C SER A 68 28.21 -3.28 -6.78
N THR A 69 27.26 -3.97 -6.17
CA THR A 69 26.55 -5.13 -6.72
C THR A 69 25.03 -5.04 -6.66
N THR A 70 24.47 -4.10 -5.88
CA THR A 70 23.03 -3.90 -5.75
C THR A 70 22.56 -2.75 -6.62
N PHE A 71 21.54 -3.00 -7.44
CA PHE A 71 20.90 -1.94 -8.20
C PHE A 71 20.10 -1.05 -7.25
N PRO A 72 20.24 0.29 -7.34
CA PRO A 72 19.45 1.19 -6.51
C PRO A 72 17.96 1.00 -6.77
N HIS A 73 17.16 1.16 -5.71
CA HIS A 73 15.70 1.25 -5.77
C HIS A 73 15.22 2.49 -5.04
N SER A 74 14.10 3.04 -5.47
CA SER A 74 13.48 4.18 -4.80
C SER A 74 11.97 4.03 -4.78
N VAL A 75 11.31 4.93 -4.06
CA VAL A 75 9.85 4.97 -3.97
C VAL A 75 9.38 6.35 -4.37
N TYR A 76 8.65 6.41 -5.48
CA TYR A 76 8.00 7.60 -6.00
C TYR A 76 6.48 7.49 -5.87
N LEU A 77 5.84 8.63 -5.59
CA LEU A 77 4.41 8.82 -5.77
C LEU A 77 4.12 9.53 -7.09
N LEU A 78 3.39 8.86 -7.97
CA LEU A 78 2.92 9.44 -9.22
C LEU A 78 1.63 10.22 -9.00
N ARG A 79 1.51 11.33 -9.74
CA ARG A 79 0.46 12.32 -9.53
C ARG A 79 -0.94 11.82 -9.88
N ASN A 80 -1.05 10.90 -10.84
CA ASN A 80 -2.31 10.38 -11.35
C ASN A 80 -2.11 9.07 -12.12
N PHE A 81 -3.24 8.44 -12.46
CA PHE A 81 -3.30 7.18 -13.21
C PHE A 81 -2.55 7.21 -14.55
N TRP A 82 -2.64 8.30 -15.33
CA TRP A 82 -1.94 8.42 -16.62
C TRP A 82 -0.42 8.48 -16.48
N SER A 83 0.06 9.10 -15.40
CA SER A 83 1.48 9.12 -15.08
C SER A 83 1.94 7.73 -14.64
N PHE A 84 1.13 7.05 -13.83
CA PHE A 84 1.34 5.66 -13.40
C PHE A 84 1.45 4.67 -14.57
N LEU A 85 0.48 4.68 -15.49
CA LEU A 85 0.49 3.77 -16.63
C LEU A 85 1.75 3.92 -17.50
N ARG A 86 2.16 5.17 -17.75
CA ARG A 86 3.30 5.50 -18.61
C ARG A 86 4.65 5.55 -17.87
N CYS A 87 4.65 5.39 -16.55
CA CYS A 87 5.81 5.65 -15.70
C CYS A 87 6.43 7.04 -15.97
N ASP A 88 5.58 8.08 -16.05
CA ASP A 88 6.01 9.47 -16.22
C ASP A 88 6.40 10.06 -14.86
N LEU A 89 7.71 10.09 -14.60
CA LEU A 89 8.30 10.50 -13.32
C LEU A 89 8.60 11.99 -13.22
N ARG A 90 8.44 12.78 -14.30
CA ARG A 90 8.85 14.21 -14.37
C ARG A 90 8.26 15.09 -13.28
N ARG A 91 7.09 14.72 -12.75
CA ARG A 91 6.39 15.41 -11.65
C ARG A 91 6.02 14.46 -10.52
N ALA A 92 6.65 13.28 -10.48
CA ALA A 92 6.46 12.35 -9.38
C ALA A 92 7.22 12.86 -8.15
N LYS A 93 6.68 12.57 -6.97
CA LYS A 93 7.31 12.95 -5.70
C LYS A 93 8.17 11.79 -5.22
N LEU A 94 9.47 12.00 -5.08
CA LEU A 94 10.34 11.07 -4.36
C LEU A 94 9.92 11.05 -2.89
N VAL A 95 9.55 9.88 -2.38
CA VAL A 95 9.16 9.70 -0.97
C VAL A 95 10.14 8.82 -0.21
N GLY A 96 10.75 7.82 -0.85
CA GLY A 96 11.86 7.03 -0.32
C GLY A 96 13.04 7.07 -1.28
N ASN A 97 14.19 7.59 -0.83
CA ASN A 97 15.42 7.65 -1.62
C ASN A 97 16.16 6.30 -1.63
N VAL A 98 17.24 6.20 -2.40
CA VAL A 98 17.97 4.94 -2.61
C VAL A 98 18.53 4.29 -1.34
N SER A 99 18.73 5.05 -0.26
CA SER A 99 19.23 4.53 1.02
C SER A 99 18.12 4.23 2.02
N ALA A 100 16.88 4.64 1.75
CA ALA A 100 15.78 4.62 2.71
C ALA A 100 15.21 3.21 2.96
N GLY A 101 15.42 2.27 2.04
CA GLY A 101 14.92 0.90 2.15
C GLY A 101 15.73 -0.02 3.06
N GLY A 102 16.92 0.40 3.50
CA GLY A 102 17.77 -0.39 4.39
C GLY A 102 17.27 -0.42 5.84
N GLY A 103 17.86 -1.30 6.65
CA GLY A 103 17.52 -1.42 8.07
C GLY A 103 16.09 -1.91 8.27
N SER A 104 15.22 -1.08 8.85
CA SER A 104 13.80 -1.39 9.08
C SER A 104 12.89 -1.10 7.87
N GLY A 105 13.45 -0.65 6.74
CA GLY A 105 12.70 -0.24 5.56
C GLY A 105 12.15 1.18 5.64
N PHE A 106 11.73 1.68 4.47
CA PHE A 106 11.08 2.98 4.34
C PHE A 106 9.58 2.87 4.61
N GLU A 107 9.08 3.63 5.59
CA GLU A 107 7.65 3.62 5.96
C GLU A 107 6.85 4.74 5.27
N PHE A 108 5.70 4.38 4.70
CA PHE A 108 4.74 5.32 4.12
C PHE A 108 3.33 5.10 4.69
N VAL A 109 2.79 6.11 5.38
CA VAL A 109 1.44 6.04 5.98
C VAL A 109 0.35 6.51 5.00
N LEU A 110 -0.68 5.69 4.81
CA LEU A 110 -1.84 5.96 3.96
C LEU A 110 -2.84 6.90 4.64
N LYS A 111 -2.56 8.21 4.62
CA LYS A 111 -3.33 9.22 5.37
C LYS A 111 -4.58 9.78 4.68
N ARG A 112 -4.77 9.56 3.38
CA ARG A 112 -5.85 10.21 2.61
C ARG A 112 -6.70 9.19 1.87
N TRP A 113 -8.00 9.44 1.81
CA TRP A 113 -8.93 8.62 1.03
C TRP A 113 -8.83 8.99 -0.46
N GLN A 114 -7.78 8.49 -1.11
CA GLN A 114 -7.48 8.71 -2.53
C GLN A 114 -6.58 7.58 -3.05
N PRO A 115 -6.51 7.34 -4.37
CA PRO A 115 -5.55 6.39 -4.89
C PRO A 115 -4.12 6.91 -4.68
N TYR A 116 -3.23 5.99 -4.29
CA TYR A 116 -1.79 6.19 -4.25
C TYR A 116 -1.15 5.36 -5.34
N TYR A 117 -0.41 6.02 -6.22
CA TYR A 117 0.30 5.38 -7.34
C TYR A 117 1.79 5.31 -7.00
N PHE A 118 2.26 4.14 -6.57
CA PHE A 118 3.67 3.94 -6.22
C PHE A 118 4.44 3.38 -7.41
N ALA A 119 5.70 3.80 -7.57
CA ALA A 119 6.63 3.15 -8.47
C ALA A 119 8.11 3.37 -8.08
N CYS A 120 8.99 2.56 -8.64
CA CYS A 120 10.44 2.76 -8.57
C CYS A 120 10.88 3.68 -9.69
N GLY A 121 11.66 4.71 -9.34
CA GLY A 121 12.10 5.74 -10.30
C GLY A 121 13.44 5.45 -10.97
N GLU A 122 14.14 4.40 -10.51
CA GLU A 122 15.53 4.16 -10.89
C GLU A 122 15.68 3.72 -12.35
N HIS A 123 16.89 3.96 -12.88
CA HIS A 123 17.27 3.68 -14.27
C HIS A 123 16.30 4.34 -15.28
N ASP A 124 16.09 5.64 -15.15
CA ASP A 124 15.20 6.44 -16.01
C ASP A 124 13.78 5.84 -16.15
N GLY A 125 13.29 5.24 -15.07
CA GLY A 125 11.97 4.61 -14.99
C GLY A 125 11.86 3.23 -15.63
N ILE A 126 12.98 2.59 -16.02
CA ILE A 126 13.00 1.20 -16.50
C ILE A 126 12.45 0.25 -15.43
N HIS A 127 12.75 0.48 -14.15
CA HIS A 127 12.25 -0.34 -13.05
C HIS A 127 10.72 -0.31 -12.95
N CYS A 128 10.09 0.85 -13.24
CA CYS A 128 8.64 0.97 -13.31
C CYS A 128 8.05 0.34 -14.57
N LYS A 129 8.67 0.54 -15.74
CA LYS A 129 8.11 0.13 -17.05
C LYS A 129 8.27 -1.36 -17.33
N VAL A 130 9.49 -1.85 -17.10
CA VAL A 130 9.92 -3.22 -17.44
C VAL A 130 9.98 -4.07 -16.18
N GLY A 131 10.54 -3.51 -15.09
CA GLY A 131 10.70 -4.23 -13.83
C GLY A 131 9.43 -4.44 -13.02
N LEU A 132 8.28 -3.98 -13.52
CA LEU A 132 6.97 -4.08 -12.85
C LEU A 132 6.94 -3.49 -11.43
N MET A 133 7.93 -2.70 -11.04
CA MET A 133 8.04 -2.07 -9.71
C MET A 133 7.09 -0.88 -9.61
N LYS A 134 5.79 -1.17 -9.64
CA LYS A 134 4.70 -0.20 -9.52
C LYS A 134 3.41 -0.88 -9.07
N PHE A 135 2.61 -0.19 -8.27
CA PHE A 135 1.28 -0.64 -7.88
C PHE A 135 0.41 0.52 -7.44
N VAL A 136 -0.88 0.24 -7.27
CA VAL A 136 -1.88 1.20 -6.81
C VAL A 136 -2.58 0.65 -5.57
N VAL A 137 -2.77 1.51 -4.57
CA VAL A 137 -3.65 1.20 -3.43
C VAL A 137 -4.66 2.32 -3.23
N MET A 138 -5.86 1.95 -2.78
CA MET A 138 -6.93 2.86 -2.39
C MET A 138 -7.31 2.54 -0.93
N PRO A 139 -6.80 3.30 0.05
CA PRO A 139 -7.12 3.05 1.45
C PRO A 139 -8.57 3.47 1.75
N PHE A 140 -9.35 2.61 2.38
CA PHE A 140 -10.71 2.92 2.80
C PHE A 140 -10.78 3.37 4.27
N PRO A 141 -11.80 4.16 4.68
CA PRO A 141 -12.10 4.35 6.09
C PRO A 141 -12.36 3.00 6.79
N ARG A 142 -11.95 2.89 8.05
CA ARG A 142 -12.31 1.72 8.88
C ARG A 142 -13.71 1.96 9.43
N CYS A 143 -14.61 1.00 9.23
CA CYS A 143 -15.88 1.00 9.95
C CYS A 143 -15.58 0.56 11.39
N HIS A 144 -15.83 1.43 12.36
CA HIS A 144 -15.88 1.06 13.77
C HIS A 144 -17.30 0.54 14.05
N GLY A 145 -17.40 -0.71 14.51
CA GLY A 145 -18.64 -1.26 15.06
C GLY A 145 -18.88 -0.76 16.47
#